data_AF-A0A1I5WUV2-F1
#
_entry.id   AF-A0A1I5WUV2-F1
#
_cell.length_a   1.000
_cell.length_b   1.000
_cell.length_c   1.000
_cell.angle_alpha   90.00
_cell.angle_beta   90.00
_cell.angle_gamma   90.00
#
_symmetry.space_group_name_H-M   'P 1'
#
loop_
_entity.id
_entity.type
_entity.pdbx_description
1 polymer ?
#
loop_
_entity_poly.entity_id
_entity_poly.type
_entity_poly.pdbx_seq_one_letter_code
_entity_poly.pdbx_strand_id
1 'polypeptide(L)'
;MSLGIPKRVIIVVALVAAVVLIYAMGADRRSSEGAEGGGANPGGPSGCRVAVTADILNVRAEPHLGAEIVGKYKQHAQADAEPVVENGFRKLAENRWAADEYLRPLDGTRCG
;
A
#
# COMPACT_ATOMS: atom_id res chain seq x y z
N MET A 1 31.51 -11.57 45.17
CA MET A 1 31.90 -10.68 44.05
C MET A 1 30.68 -10.45 43.18
N SER A 2 30.01 -9.32 43.35
CA SER A 2 28.85 -8.90 42.56
C SER A 2 29.34 -8.50 41.17
N LEU A 3 29.09 -9.34 40.16
CA LEU A 3 29.31 -9.02 38.75
C LEU A 3 28.33 -7.91 38.34
N GLY A 4 28.73 -6.66 38.55
CA GLY A 4 28.01 -5.49 38.05
C GLY A 4 28.17 -5.40 36.54
N ILE A 5 27.26 -6.02 35.80
CA ILE A 5 27.16 -5.85 34.35
C ILE A 5 27.00 -4.34 34.09
N PRO A 6 27.87 -3.70 33.29
CA PRO A 6 27.79 -2.27 33.05
C PRO A 6 26.42 -1.93 32.49
N LYS A 7 25.74 -0.89 33.01
CA LYS A 7 24.41 -0.46 32.54
C LYS A 7 24.33 -0.31 31.02
N ARG A 8 25.45 0.08 30.39
CA ARG A 8 25.60 0.18 28.93
C ARG A 8 25.53 -1.18 28.21
N VAL A 9 26.08 -2.24 28.80
CA VAL A 9 26.01 -3.61 28.26
C VAL A 9 24.58 -4.15 28.31
N ILE A 10 23.85 -3.88 29.39
CA ILE A 10 22.43 -4.27 29.52
C ILE A 10 21.58 -3.57 28.44
N ILE A 11 21.80 -2.27 28.23
CA ILE A 11 21.06 -1.50 27.22
C ILE A 11 21.35 -2.02 25.81
N VAL A 12 22.61 -2.30 25.48
CA VAL A 12 22.99 -2.81 24.16
C VAL A 12 22.39 -4.21 23.92
N VAL A 13 22.45 -5.11 24.91
CA VAL A 13 21.87 -6.46 24.79
C VAL A 13 20.34 -6.39 24.62
N ALA A 14 19.66 -5.51 25.36
CA ALA A 14 18.22 -5.33 25.23
C ALA A 14 17.82 -4.78 23.85
N LEU A 15 18.58 -3.81 23.31
CA LEU A 15 18.33 -3.25 21.98
C LEU A 15 18.55 -4.29 20.88
N VAL A 16 19.63 -5.06 20.96
CA VAL A 16 19.91 -6.13 19.99
C VAL A 16 18.83 -7.21 20.05
N ALA A 17 18.43 -7.64 21.25
CA ALA A 17 17.36 -8.62 21.41
C ALA A 17 16.02 -8.12 20.86
N ALA A 18 15.69 -6.84 21.04
CA ALA A 18 14.48 -6.23 20.48
C ALA A 18 14.49 -6.22 18.95
N VAL A 19 15.62 -5.84 18.32
CA VAL A 19 15.76 -5.84 16.85
C VAL A 19 15.64 -7.25 16.28
N VAL A 20 16.25 -8.24 16.94
CA VAL A 20 16.14 -9.66 16.53
C VAL A 20 14.70 -10.17 16.64
N LEU A 21 13.98 -9.82 17.72
CA LEU A 21 12.56 -10.16 17.88
C LEU A 21 11.68 -9.56 16.77
N ILE A 22 11.91 -8.29 16.42
CA ILE A 22 11.17 -7.62 15.34
C ILE A 22 11.41 -8.32 14.00
N TYR A 23 12.65 -8.75 13.74
CA TYR A 23 12.99 -9.43 12.48
C TYR A 23 12.41 -10.85 12.40
N ALA A 24 12.40 -11.60 13.51
CA ALA A 24 11.79 -12.92 13.58
C ALA A 24 10.26 -12.86 13.41
N MET A 25 9.57 -11.97 14.13
CA MET A 25 8.13 -11.79 13.98
C MET A 25 7.74 -11.23 12.61
N GLY A 26 8.60 -10.41 12.00
CA GLY A 26 8.42 -9.91 10.63
C GLY A 26 8.57 -10.99 9.55
N ALA A 27 9.30 -12.08 9.83
CA ALA A 27 9.43 -13.22 8.94
C ALA A 27 8.21 -14.17 9.01
N ASP A 28 7.61 -14.34 10.19
CA ASP A 28 6.39 -15.14 10.36
C ASP A 28 5.15 -14.49 9.74
N ARG A 29 5.11 -13.15 9.63
CA ARG A 29 4.00 -12.42 8.96
C ARG A 29 4.00 -12.48 7.42
N ARG A 30 4.91 -13.24 6.80
CA ARG A 30 4.86 -13.50 5.34
C ARG A 30 4.23 -14.84 4.98
N SER A 31 3.90 -15.67 5.97
CA SER A 31 3.35 -17.01 5.76
C SER A 31 2.00 -17.18 6.44
N SER A 32 1.06 -16.25 6.21
CA SER A 32 -0.36 -16.47 6.48
C SER A 32 -1.18 -15.48 5.66
N GLU A 33 -2.39 -15.90 5.29
CA GLU A 33 -3.43 -15.15 4.58
C GLU A 33 -3.46 -15.35 3.06
N GLY A 34 -3.54 -16.63 2.67
CA GLY A 34 -4.66 -17.03 1.82
C GLY A 34 -5.94 -17.16 2.66
N ALA A 35 -7.07 -16.78 2.05
CA ALA A 35 -8.47 -16.95 2.46
C ALA A 35 -9.12 -15.89 3.40
N GLU A 36 -10.06 -15.17 2.78
CA GLU A 36 -11.41 -14.83 3.27
C GLU A 36 -11.62 -13.79 4.38
N GLY A 37 -12.35 -12.73 4.00
CA GLY A 37 -13.52 -12.29 4.77
C GLY A 37 -13.34 -11.15 5.77
N GLY A 38 -13.93 -10.00 5.44
CA GLY A 38 -14.51 -9.10 6.44
C GLY A 38 -13.61 -7.98 6.94
N GLY A 39 -13.74 -6.81 6.32
CA GLY A 39 -13.23 -5.56 6.86
C GLY A 39 -13.17 -4.48 5.80
N ALA A 40 -14.25 -3.71 5.65
CA ALA A 40 -14.23 -2.45 4.93
C ALA A 40 -13.26 -1.50 5.67
N ASN A 41 -11.99 -1.57 5.29
CA ASN A 41 -10.99 -0.57 5.61
C ASN A 41 -11.11 0.49 4.51
N PRO A 42 -11.45 1.76 4.82
CA PRO A 42 -11.58 2.83 3.82
C PRO A 42 -10.20 3.30 3.29
N GLY A 43 -9.31 2.36 2.96
CA GLY A 43 -7.94 2.65 2.52
C GLY A 43 -6.98 1.46 2.57
N GLY A 44 -7.45 0.23 2.83
CA GLY A 44 -6.64 -0.97 2.62
C GLY A 44 -6.66 -1.38 1.15
N PRO A 45 -5.60 -1.98 0.59
CA PRO A 45 -5.61 -2.43 -0.80
C PRO A 45 -6.79 -3.40 -0.96
N SER A 46 -7.79 -2.99 -1.73
CA SER A 46 -9.03 -3.73 -1.99
C SER A 46 -8.81 -5.08 -2.69
N GLY A 47 -7.55 -5.50 -2.83
CA GLY A 47 -7.10 -6.50 -3.76
C GLY A 47 -7.11 -6.01 -5.20
N CYS A 48 -7.56 -4.79 -5.51
CA CYS A 48 -7.44 -4.19 -6.84
C CYS A 48 -6.06 -3.56 -7.01
N ARG A 49 -5.33 -4.00 -8.03
CA ARG A 49 -4.09 -3.37 -8.47
C ARG A 49 -4.16 -3.14 -9.97
N VAL A 50 -3.75 -1.96 -10.38
CA VAL A 50 -3.82 -1.51 -11.77
C VAL A 50 -2.44 -1.13 -12.28
N ALA A 51 -2.23 -1.27 -13.58
CA ALA A 51 -1.07 -0.78 -14.30
C ALA A 51 -1.48 0.38 -15.22
N VAL A 52 -0.64 1.41 -15.24
CA VAL A 52 -0.84 2.59 -16.10
C VAL A 52 -0.45 2.28 -17.54
N THR A 53 -1.34 2.60 -18.49
CA THR A 53 -1.10 2.39 -19.93
C THR A 53 -0.68 3.66 -20.67
N ALA A 54 -1.04 4.83 -20.15
CA ALA A 54 -0.63 6.13 -20.69
C ALA A 54 0.83 6.47 -20.37
N ASP A 55 1.47 7.30 -21.20
CA ASP A 55 2.84 7.79 -20.97
C ASP A 55 2.96 8.51 -19.62
N ILE A 56 2.00 9.41 -19.35
CA ILE A 56 1.84 10.13 -18.10
C ILE A 56 0.36 10.18 -17.73
N LEU A 57 0.01 9.68 -16.55
CA LEU A 57 -1.33 9.72 -16.00
C LEU A 57 -1.39 10.67 -14.80
N ASN A 58 -2.25 11.68 -14.86
CA ASN A 58 -2.47 12.59 -13.74
C ASN A 58 -3.39 11.94 -12.70
N VAL A 59 -3.01 12.07 -11.43
CA VAL A 59 -3.85 11.75 -10.27
C VAL A 59 -4.45 13.05 -9.78
N ARG A 60 -5.76 13.04 -9.57
CA ARG A 60 -6.55 14.22 -9.23
C ARG A 60 -7.21 14.09 -7.87
N ALA A 61 -7.48 15.22 -7.23
CA ALA A 61 -8.14 15.27 -5.92
C ALA A 61 -9.59 14.72 -5.97
N GLU A 62 -10.28 14.94 -7.10
CA GLU A 62 -11.68 14.59 -7.34
C GLU A 62 -11.88 13.94 -8.72
N PRO A 63 -12.97 13.18 -8.96
CA PRO A 63 -13.20 12.42 -10.18
C PRO A 63 -13.69 13.28 -11.36
N HIS A 64 -12.93 14.29 -11.76
CA HIS A 64 -13.20 15.06 -12.99
C HIS A 64 -11.95 15.77 -13.53
N LEU A 65 -11.98 16.17 -14.80
CA LEU A 65 -10.83 16.77 -15.51
C LEU A 65 -10.39 18.14 -14.97
N GLY A 66 -11.27 18.85 -14.27
CA GLY A 66 -11.00 20.17 -13.68
C GLY A 66 -10.38 20.13 -12.29
N ALA A 67 -10.33 18.96 -11.64
CA ALA A 67 -9.83 18.82 -10.28
C ALA A 67 -8.30 19.03 -10.21
N GLU A 68 -7.82 19.49 -9.05
CA GLU A 68 -6.39 19.67 -8.77
C GLU A 68 -5.62 18.37 -9.03
N ILE A 69 -4.44 18.49 -9.66
CA ILE A 69 -3.53 17.36 -9.89
C ILE A 69 -2.66 17.20 -8.64
N VAL A 70 -2.92 16.15 -7.87
CA VAL A 70 -2.22 15.82 -6.61
C VAL A 70 -1.09 14.81 -6.79
N GLY A 71 -0.91 14.29 -8.02
CA GLY A 71 0.16 13.36 -8.32
C GLY A 71 0.19 12.96 -9.79
N LYS A 72 1.21 12.17 -10.15
CA LYS A 72 1.36 11.63 -11.51
C LYS A 72 1.96 10.24 -11.45
N TYR A 73 1.55 9.41 -12.39
CA TYR A 73 2.19 8.14 -12.70
C TYR A 73 2.77 8.16 -14.10
N LYS A 74 3.85 7.38 -14.29
CA LYS A 74 4.40 7.10 -15.61
C LYS A 74 3.81 5.79 -16.14
N GLN A 75 3.94 5.58 -17.44
CA GLN A 75 3.62 4.30 -18.07
C GLN A 75 4.19 3.11 -17.31
N HIS A 76 3.40 2.03 -17.25
CA HIS A 76 3.72 0.78 -16.55
C HIS A 76 3.88 0.88 -15.03
N ALA A 77 3.72 2.07 -14.43
CA ALA A 77 3.61 2.18 -12.99
C ALA A 77 2.42 1.36 -12.50
N GLN A 78 2.60 0.67 -11.38
CA GLN A 78 1.54 -0.07 -10.72
C GLN A 78 1.08 0.72 -9.49
N ALA A 79 -0.23 0.70 -9.25
CA ALA A 79 -0.83 1.36 -8.10
C ALA A 79 -1.93 0.47 -7.52
N ASP A 80 -2.07 0.50 -6.19
CA ASP A 80 -3.28 0.01 -5.55
C ASP A 80 -4.45 0.93 -5.94
N ALA A 81 -5.63 0.33 -6.04
CA ALA A 81 -6.85 1.03 -6.35
C ALA A 81 -8.04 0.47 -5.57
N GLU A 82 -9.18 1.13 -5.71
CA GLU A 82 -10.48 0.66 -5.23
C GLU A 82 -11.33 0.20 -6.44
N PRO A 83 -12.34 -0.65 -6.21
CA PRO A 83 -13.29 -1.05 -7.24
C PRO A 83 -14.27 0.09 -7.63
N VAL A 84 -14.11 1.27 -7.04
CA VAL A 84 -14.98 2.43 -7.25
C VAL A 84 -14.52 3.22 -8.48
N VAL A 85 -15.45 3.43 -9.41
CA VAL A 85 -15.28 4.29 -10.58
C VAL A 85 -16.43 5.30 -10.61
N GLU A 86 -16.07 6.58 -10.71
CA GLU A 86 -17.02 7.70 -10.77
C GLU A 86 -16.61 8.64 -11.90
N ASN A 87 -17.56 9.04 -12.77
CA ASN A 87 -17.32 9.95 -13.90
C ASN A 87 -16.14 9.54 -14.81
N GLY A 88 -15.86 8.25 -14.94
CA GLY A 88 -14.72 7.74 -15.72
C GLY A 88 -13.37 7.80 -15.01
N PHE A 89 -13.34 8.12 -13.72
CA PHE A 89 -12.14 8.09 -12.88
C PHE A 89 -12.25 6.97 -11.85
N ARG A 90 -11.22 6.15 -11.76
CA ARG A 90 -11.07 5.14 -10.71
C ARG A 90 -10.45 5.78 -9.48
N LYS A 91 -10.99 5.41 -8.31
CA LYS A 91 -10.42 5.81 -7.02
C LYS A 91 -9.17 4.97 -6.74
N LEU A 92 -8.07 5.64 -6.46
CA LEU A 92 -6.79 5.03 -6.11
C LEU A 92 -6.56 5.02 -4.59
N ALA A 93 -7.02 6.08 -3.93
CA ALA A 93 -7.07 6.24 -2.47
C ALA A 93 -7.96 7.45 -2.15
N GLU A 94 -8.08 7.80 -0.87
CA GLU A 94 -8.70 9.06 -0.44
C GLU A 94 -8.08 10.26 -1.16
N ASN A 95 -8.94 11.11 -1.74
CA ASN A 95 -8.58 12.28 -2.55
C ASN A 95 -7.60 11.97 -3.70
N ARG A 96 -7.64 10.77 -4.26
CA ARG A 96 -6.75 10.36 -5.35
C ARG A 96 -7.53 9.56 -6.40
N TRP A 97 -7.74 10.18 -7.54
CA TRP A 97 -8.51 9.67 -8.66
C TRP A 97 -7.70 9.72 -9.95
N ALA A 98 -7.81 8.70 -10.80
CA ALA A 98 -7.17 8.71 -12.10
C ALA A 98 -8.12 8.19 -13.17
N ALA A 99 -8.01 8.69 -14.40
CA ALA A 99 -8.88 8.29 -15.49
C ALA A 99 -8.78 6.78 -15.76
N ASP A 100 -9.91 6.07 -15.65
CA ASP A 100 -10.00 4.61 -15.65
C ASP A 100 -9.60 4.01 -16.99
N GLU A 101 -9.85 4.73 -18.09
CA GLU A 101 -9.46 4.33 -19.45
C GLU A 101 -7.95 4.13 -19.64
N TYR A 102 -7.12 4.70 -18.75
CA TYR A 102 -5.65 4.54 -18.76
C TYR A 102 -5.13 3.59 -17.67
N LEU A 103 -6.04 2.85 -17.02
CA LEU A 103 -5.74 1.89 -15.99
C LEU A 103 -6.16 0.49 -16.44
N ARG A 104 -5.21 -0.43 -16.41
CA ARG A 104 -5.47 -1.84 -16.69
C ARG A 104 -5.39 -2.63 -15.38
N PRO A 105 -6.47 -3.30 -14.94
CA PRO A 105 -6.40 -4.26 -13.83
C PRO A 105 -5.31 -5.31 -14.08
N LEU A 106 -4.56 -5.65 -13.04
CA LEU A 106 -3.61 -6.75 -13.10
C LEU A 106 -4.33 -8.09 -12.93
N ASP A 107 -3.76 -9.14 -13.51
CA ASP A 107 -4.34 -10.47 -13.43
C ASP A 107 -4.47 -10.95 -11.98
N GLY A 108 -5.59 -11.59 -11.65
CA GLY A 108 -5.87 -12.10 -10.30
C GLY A 108 -6.21 -11.03 -9.26
N THR A 109 -6.37 -9.76 -9.66
CA THR A 109 -6.82 -8.67 -8.77
C THR A 109 -8.34 -8.48 -8.85
N ARG A 110 -8.93 -7.91 -7.80
CA ARG A 110 -10.40 -7.71 -7.71
C ARG A 110 -10.74 -6.24 -7.90
N CYS A 111 -10.91 -5.81 -9.15
CA CYS A 111 -11.16 -4.41 -9.51
C CYS A 111 -12.63 -4.07 -9.82
N GLY A 112 -13.56 -5.00 -9.55
CA GLY A 112 -14.98 -4.88 -9.88
C GLY A 112 -15.30 -5.48 -11.24
#